data_AF-A0A1Y3RRC5-F1
#
_entry.id   AF-A0A1Y3RRC5-F1
#
_cell.length_a   1.000
_cell.length_b   1.000
_cell.length_c   1.000
_cell.angle_alpha   90.00
_cell.angle_beta   90.00
_cell.angle_gamma   90.00
#
_symmetry.space_group_name_H-M   'P 1'
#
loop_
_entity.id
_entity.type
_entity.pdbx_description
1 polymer ?
#
loop_
_entity_poly.entity_id
_entity_poly.type
_entity_poly.pdbx_seq_one_letter_code
_entity_poly.pdbx_strand_id
1 'polypeptide(L)'
;MIVLLVLGIVVLALVLLSLIRVGVWAEYAQKTFTVRLLAGPVRVTLFPRKAKQPKPAKAKKAKASKQKKSKPPKKPKTAGEIFDLVKELLPVVTDAAGQLRRKIRIDQFYLDVVVASADPAKTAVNYGRLNGAIGMFWPLVEQNFKVKEWRIRTNVDFTTEHPTVYLRAAATLTIGQILALGVRVASKVLPILSKQKSGSKSRQETQKEAV
;
A
#
# COMPACT_ATOMS: atom_id res chain seq x y z
N MET A 1 -30.62 -19.80 -25.32
CA MET A 1 -29.33 -19.37 -25.93
C MET A 1 -28.95 -17.92 -25.64
N ILE A 2 -29.85 -16.95 -25.84
CA ILE A 2 -29.52 -15.50 -25.69
C ILE A 2 -29.08 -15.14 -24.27
N VAL A 3 -29.74 -15.64 -23.23
CA VAL A 3 -29.35 -15.37 -21.82
C VAL A 3 -27.94 -15.89 -21.50
N LEU A 4 -27.60 -17.07 -22.01
CA LEU A 4 -26.25 -17.66 -21.86
C LEU A 4 -25.19 -16.85 -22.62
N LEU A 5 -25.53 -16.34 -23.81
CA LEU A 5 -24.66 -15.44 -24.58
C LEU A 5 -24.43 -14.12 -23.86
N VAL A 6 -25.49 -13.48 -23.36
CA VAL A 6 -25.40 -12.22 -22.60
C VAL A 6 -24.59 -12.42 -21.33
N LEU A 7 -24.83 -13.50 -20.57
CA LEU A 7 -24.06 -13.83 -19.38
C LEU A 7 -22.57 -14.07 -19.74
N GLY A 8 -22.31 -14.80 -20.82
CA GLY A 8 -20.96 -15.06 -21.32
C GLY A 8 -20.21 -13.77 -21.67
N ILE A 9 -20.87 -12.83 -22.35
CA ILE A 9 -20.29 -11.52 -22.69
C ILE A 9 -20.00 -10.70 -21.43
N VAL A 10 -20.90 -10.69 -20.45
CA VAL A 10 -20.70 -9.98 -19.18
C VAL A 10 -19.51 -10.56 -18.41
N VAL A 11 -19.40 -11.89 -18.32
CA VAL A 11 -18.27 -12.56 -17.68
C VAL A 11 -16.96 -12.24 -18.41
N LEU A 12 -16.97 -12.30 -19.75
CA LEU A 12 -15.80 -11.95 -20.57
C LEU A 12 -15.36 -10.50 -20.32
N ALA A 13 -16.31 -9.55 -20.27
CA ALA A 13 -16.02 -8.15 -19.99
C ALA A 13 -15.41 -7.97 -18.59
N LEU A 14 -15.93 -8.64 -17.57
CA LEU A 14 -15.36 -8.61 -16.21
C LEU A 14 -13.95 -9.21 -16.16
N VAL A 15 -13.70 -10.30 -16.90
CA VAL A 15 -12.36 -10.90 -17.01
C VAL A 15 -11.39 -9.92 -17.69
N LEU A 16 -11.80 -9.26 -18.77
CA LEU A 16 -10.97 -8.25 -19.43
C LEU A 16 -10.64 -7.06 -18.52
N LEU A 17 -11.62 -6.56 -17.75
CA LEU A 17 -11.40 -5.50 -16.77
C LEU A 17 -10.45 -5.95 -15.63
N SER A 18 -10.57 -7.20 -15.20
CA SER A 18 -9.73 -7.82 -14.18
C SER A 18 -8.25 -7.95 -14.61
N LEU A 19 -7.98 -8.02 -15.91
CA LEU A 19 -6.63 -8.06 -16.47
C LEU A 19 -5.95 -6.68 -16.52
N ILE A 20 -6.69 -5.58 -16.32
CA ILE A 20 -6.11 -4.23 -16.30
C ILE A 20 -5.11 -4.14 -15.14
N ARG A 21 -3.91 -3.64 -15.47
CA ARG A 21 -2.87 -3.38 -14.49
C ARG A 21 -3.04 -1.99 -13.89
N VAL A 22 -3.07 -1.98 -12.57
CA VAL A 22 -3.07 -0.77 -11.75
C VAL A 22 -1.81 -0.79 -10.90
N GLY A 23 -1.22 0.36 -10.63
CA GLY A 23 0.05 0.43 -9.93
C GLY A 23 0.33 1.78 -9.33
N VAL A 24 1.49 1.88 -8.73
CA VAL A 24 2.03 3.10 -8.13
C VAL A 24 3.36 3.40 -8.80
N TRP A 25 3.58 4.65 -9.11
CA TRP A 25 4.86 5.19 -9.50
C TRP A 25 5.26 6.22 -8.46
N ALA A 26 6.44 6.09 -7.92
CA ALA A 26 7.01 6.98 -6.93
C ALA A 26 8.36 7.50 -7.47
N GLU A 27 8.57 8.79 -7.34
CA GLU A 27 9.82 9.46 -7.69
C GLU A 27 10.22 10.39 -6.56
N TYR A 28 11.46 10.28 -6.14
CA TYR A 28 12.10 11.14 -5.16
C TYR A 28 13.31 11.78 -5.85
N ALA A 29 13.25 13.10 -6.00
CA ALA A 29 14.31 13.89 -6.62
C ALA A 29 14.51 15.16 -5.81
N GLN A 30 15.74 15.42 -5.37
CA GLN A 30 16.15 16.68 -4.73
C GLN A 30 15.17 17.17 -3.64
N LYS A 31 14.88 16.31 -2.65
CA LYS A 31 13.94 16.56 -1.52
C LYS A 31 12.45 16.69 -1.90
N THR A 32 12.07 16.47 -3.15
CA THR A 32 10.67 16.40 -3.56
C THR A 32 10.23 14.95 -3.77
N PHE A 33 9.11 14.58 -3.15
CA PHE A 33 8.52 13.25 -3.28
C PHE A 33 7.24 13.32 -4.11
N THR A 34 7.25 12.64 -5.24
CA THR A 34 6.13 12.57 -6.19
C THR A 34 5.59 11.15 -6.21
N VAL A 35 4.27 10.99 -6.07
CA VAL A 35 3.57 9.70 -6.18
C VAL A 35 2.45 9.82 -7.19
N ARG A 36 2.36 8.86 -8.09
CA ARG A 36 1.32 8.74 -9.11
C ARG A 36 0.68 7.35 -9.01
N LEU A 37 -0.65 7.29 -9.08
CA LEU A 37 -1.37 6.06 -9.35
C LEU A 37 -1.46 5.86 -10.86
N LEU A 38 -1.11 4.66 -11.29
CA LEU A 38 -1.30 4.19 -12.65
C LEU A 38 -2.55 3.32 -12.62
N ALA A 39 -3.59 3.68 -13.35
CA ALA A 39 -4.77 2.84 -13.55
C ALA A 39 -4.97 2.61 -15.03
N GLY A 40 -4.28 1.61 -15.60
CA GLY A 40 -4.22 1.40 -17.04
C GLY A 40 -3.71 2.64 -17.79
N PRO A 41 -4.49 3.25 -18.70
CA PRO A 41 -4.11 4.46 -19.42
C PRO A 41 -4.15 5.74 -18.55
N VAL A 42 -4.86 5.72 -17.43
CA VAL A 42 -5.06 6.90 -16.59
C VAL A 42 -3.93 7.00 -15.56
N ARG A 43 -3.15 8.08 -15.62
CA ARG A 43 -2.10 8.39 -14.64
C ARG A 43 -2.59 9.51 -13.72
N VAL A 44 -2.91 9.18 -12.47
CA VAL A 44 -3.40 10.15 -11.47
C VAL A 44 -2.25 10.53 -10.53
N THR A 45 -1.81 11.78 -10.55
CA THR A 45 -0.80 12.28 -9.59
C THR A 45 -1.42 12.44 -8.21
N LEU A 46 -0.99 11.63 -7.24
CA LEU A 46 -1.39 11.73 -5.83
C LEU A 46 -0.59 12.80 -5.09
N PHE A 47 0.72 12.86 -5.35
CA PHE A 47 1.66 13.75 -4.65
C PHE A 47 2.74 14.29 -5.61
N PRO A 48 3.22 15.53 -5.45
CA PRO A 48 2.62 16.59 -4.64
C PRO A 48 1.24 16.97 -5.20
N ARG A 49 0.25 17.08 -4.31
CA ARG A 49 -1.07 17.61 -4.68
C ARG A 49 -0.84 19.02 -5.20
N LYS A 50 -0.95 19.27 -6.51
CA LYS A 50 -1.03 20.65 -7.01
C LYS A 50 -2.05 21.36 -6.13
N ALA A 51 -1.64 22.44 -5.45
CA ALA A 51 -2.54 23.24 -4.65
C ALA A 51 -3.76 23.51 -5.51
N LYS A 52 -4.92 22.99 -5.07
CA LYS A 52 -6.19 23.28 -5.70
C LYS A 52 -6.31 24.81 -5.59
N GLN A 53 -6.15 25.53 -6.70
CA GLN A 53 -6.65 26.90 -6.75
C GLN A 53 -8.11 26.83 -6.28
N PRO A 54 -8.51 27.59 -5.25
CA PRO A 54 -9.85 27.54 -4.73
C PRO A 54 -10.80 27.99 -5.85
N LYS A 55 -11.53 27.04 -6.44
CA LYS A 55 -12.67 27.39 -7.29
C LYS A 55 -13.68 28.11 -6.39
N PRO A 56 -14.15 29.31 -6.77
CA PRO A 56 -15.02 30.10 -5.93
C PRO A 56 -16.30 29.33 -5.58
N ALA A 57 -16.63 29.33 -4.30
CA ALA A 57 -17.79 28.67 -3.74
C ALA A 57 -19.07 29.24 -4.36
N LYS A 58 -19.80 28.43 -5.14
CA LYS A 58 -21.23 28.68 -5.35
C LYS A 58 -22.00 28.04 -4.20
N ALA A 59 -22.41 28.91 -3.29
CA ALA A 59 -23.35 28.63 -2.21
C ALA A 59 -24.77 28.37 -2.74
N LYS A 60 -25.58 27.73 -1.86
CA LYS A 60 -27.03 27.44 -1.86
C LYS A 60 -27.34 25.97 -2.21
N LYS A 61 -28.11 25.21 -1.41
CA LYS A 61 -28.92 25.49 -0.21
C LYS A 61 -29.16 24.17 0.54
N ALA A 62 -29.39 24.29 1.84
CA ALA A 62 -29.62 23.21 2.80
C ALA A 62 -31.05 22.62 2.77
N LYS A 63 -31.18 21.48 3.48
CA LYS A 63 -32.36 20.68 3.90
C LYS A 63 -32.59 19.45 2.99
N ALA A 64 -32.65 18.21 3.49
CA ALA A 64 -33.21 17.77 4.76
C ALA A 64 -32.47 16.59 5.40
N SER A 65 -32.46 16.63 6.73
CA SER A 65 -32.20 15.55 7.68
C SER A 65 -32.94 14.25 7.33
N LYS A 66 -32.23 13.12 7.32
CA LYS A 66 -32.79 11.82 7.73
C LYS A 66 -31.71 10.92 8.35
N GLN A 67 -31.72 10.93 9.68
CA GLN A 67 -31.27 9.89 10.62
C GLN A 67 -29.86 9.30 10.41
N LYS A 68 -28.89 9.90 11.09
CA LYS A 68 -27.76 9.17 11.68
C LYS A 68 -28.34 8.09 12.61
N LYS A 69 -28.43 6.84 12.14
CA LYS A 69 -28.46 5.67 13.03
C LYS A 69 -27.17 5.71 13.85
N SER A 70 -27.32 6.05 15.11
CA SER A 70 -26.29 5.96 16.14
C SER A 70 -25.68 4.56 16.11
N LYS A 71 -24.42 4.45 15.66
CA LYS A 71 -23.61 3.30 16.01
C LYS A 71 -23.34 3.40 17.52
N PRO A 72 -23.62 2.37 18.32
CA PRO A 72 -23.33 2.41 19.74
C PRO A 72 -21.83 2.65 19.98
N PRO A 73 -21.47 3.36 21.06
CA PRO A 73 -20.09 3.67 21.38
C PRO A 73 -19.28 2.37 21.50
N LYS A 74 -18.28 2.19 20.64
CA LYS A 74 -17.29 1.12 20.82
C LYS A 74 -16.52 1.43 22.10
N LYS A 75 -16.66 0.57 23.11
CA LYS A 75 -15.82 0.62 24.31
C LYS A 75 -14.33 0.62 23.90
N PRO A 76 -13.47 1.40 24.57
CA PRO A 76 -12.04 1.37 24.31
C PRO A 76 -11.52 -0.05 24.58
N LYS A 77 -10.81 -0.62 23.60
CA LYS A 77 -10.24 -1.96 23.71
C LYS A 77 -9.08 -1.93 24.71
N THR A 78 -9.02 -2.91 25.60
CA THR A 78 -7.91 -3.05 26.56
C THR A 78 -6.64 -3.50 25.83
N ALA A 79 -5.44 -3.15 26.33
CA ALA A 79 -4.16 -3.51 25.70
C ALA A 79 -4.02 -5.02 25.40
N GLY A 80 -4.53 -5.89 26.29
CA GLY A 80 -4.57 -7.34 26.07
C GLY A 80 -5.45 -7.76 24.88
N GLU A 81 -6.63 -7.16 24.71
CA GLU A 81 -7.53 -7.45 23.59
C GLU A 81 -6.97 -6.97 22.24
N ILE A 82 -6.09 -5.96 22.26
CA ILE A 82 -5.37 -5.50 21.07
C ILE A 82 -4.26 -6.50 20.74
N PHE A 83 -3.52 -6.99 21.73
CA PHE A 83 -2.47 -7.97 21.53
C PHE A 83 -3.00 -9.30 20.98
N ASP A 84 -4.10 -9.81 21.54
CA ASP A 84 -4.76 -11.02 21.04
C ASP A 84 -5.26 -10.85 19.60
N LEU A 85 -5.83 -9.68 19.29
CA LEU A 85 -6.25 -9.35 17.93
C LEU A 85 -5.07 -9.28 16.96
N VAL A 86 -3.95 -8.67 17.37
CA VAL A 86 -2.74 -8.63 16.55
C VAL A 86 -2.21 -10.05 16.32
N LYS A 87 -2.20 -10.90 17.35
CA LYS A 87 -1.75 -12.29 17.25
C LYS A 87 -2.62 -13.12 16.31
N GLU A 88 -3.94 -12.94 16.32
CA GLU A 88 -4.85 -13.62 15.39
C GLU A 88 -4.77 -13.06 13.96
N LEU A 89 -4.51 -11.77 13.79
CA LEU A 89 -4.39 -11.14 12.46
C LEU A 89 -3.01 -11.34 11.83
N LEU A 90 -1.95 -11.49 12.64
CA LEU A 90 -0.59 -11.69 12.17
C LEU A 90 -0.46 -12.80 11.11
N PRO A 91 -0.97 -14.03 11.32
CA PRO A 91 -0.88 -15.09 10.30
C PRO A 91 -1.65 -14.76 9.02
N VAL A 92 -2.76 -14.02 9.13
CA VAL A 92 -3.54 -13.58 7.96
C VAL A 92 -2.77 -12.54 7.16
N VAL A 93 -2.08 -11.62 7.85
CA VAL A 93 -1.25 -10.58 7.23
C VAL A 93 0.00 -11.20 6.59
N THR A 94 0.68 -12.14 7.25
CA THR A 94 1.86 -12.80 6.69
C THR A 94 1.51 -13.65 5.45
N ASP A 95 0.41 -14.40 5.50
CA ASP A 95 -0.14 -15.13 4.34
C ASP A 95 -0.44 -14.17 3.18
N ALA A 96 -1.12 -13.06 3.46
CA ALA A 96 -1.47 -12.06 2.47
C ALA A 96 -0.21 -11.42 1.86
N ALA A 97 0.78 -11.09 2.70
CA ALA A 97 2.05 -10.52 2.27
C ALA A 97 2.83 -11.48 1.37
N GLY A 98 2.90 -12.77 1.72
CA GLY A 98 3.57 -13.79 0.90
C GLY A 98 2.93 -13.97 -0.48
N GLN A 99 1.59 -13.93 -0.54
CA GLN A 99 0.87 -14.00 -1.82
C GLN A 99 0.98 -12.72 -2.63
N LEU A 100 0.94 -11.57 -1.96
CA LEU A 100 1.07 -10.25 -2.58
C LEU A 100 2.46 -10.08 -3.21
N ARG A 101 3.51 -10.47 -2.48
CA ARG A 101 4.90 -10.46 -2.93
C ARG A 101 5.07 -11.11 -4.31
N ARG A 102 4.47 -12.30 -4.53
CA ARG A 102 4.54 -13.01 -5.82
C ARG A 102 3.74 -12.37 -6.95
N LYS A 103 2.77 -11.51 -6.63
CA LYS A 103 1.86 -10.89 -7.59
C LYS A 103 2.30 -9.48 -7.98
N ILE A 104 2.98 -8.76 -7.08
CA ILE A 104 3.54 -7.43 -7.36
C ILE A 104 4.64 -7.57 -8.41
N ARG A 105 4.52 -6.76 -9.46
CA ARG A 105 5.56 -6.57 -10.47
C ARG A 105 6.21 -5.21 -10.27
N ILE A 106 7.53 -5.17 -10.19
CA ILE A 106 8.31 -3.93 -10.20
C ILE A 106 8.67 -3.65 -11.67
N ASP A 107 8.03 -2.66 -12.27
CA ASP A 107 8.24 -2.33 -13.68
C ASP A 107 9.52 -1.52 -13.90
N GLN A 108 9.84 -0.62 -12.97
CA GLN A 108 11.04 0.22 -13.02
C GLN A 108 11.56 0.45 -11.60
N PHE A 109 12.85 0.30 -11.39
CA PHE A 109 13.53 0.67 -10.14
C PHE A 109 14.87 1.32 -10.44
N TYR A 110 14.95 2.64 -10.29
CA TYR A 110 16.17 3.41 -10.44
C TYR A 110 16.55 4.04 -9.12
N LEU A 111 17.76 3.75 -8.65
CA LEU A 111 18.33 4.33 -7.45
C LEU A 111 19.70 4.89 -7.83
N ASP A 112 19.82 6.21 -7.89
CA ASP A 112 21.10 6.91 -8.06
C ASP A 112 21.42 7.61 -6.72
N VAL A 113 22.48 7.18 -6.04
CA VAL A 113 22.91 7.74 -4.75
C VAL A 113 24.31 8.32 -4.91
N VAL A 114 24.49 9.58 -4.54
CA VAL A 114 25.79 10.22 -4.41
C VAL A 114 26.13 10.30 -2.93
N VAL A 115 27.18 9.58 -2.54
CA VAL A 115 27.72 9.63 -1.19
C VAL A 115 28.72 10.77 -1.14
N ALA A 116 28.49 11.71 -0.22
CA ALA A 116 29.30 12.89 -0.04
C ALA A 116 29.37 13.21 1.47
N SER A 117 30.55 13.63 1.94
CA SER A 117 30.76 14.06 3.32
C SER A 117 31.99 14.96 3.41
N ALA A 118 32.09 15.75 4.49
CA ALA A 118 33.19 16.69 4.71
C ALA A 118 34.58 16.03 4.80
N ASP A 119 34.66 14.73 5.07
CA ASP A 119 35.91 13.98 5.17
C ASP A 119 35.96 12.90 4.05
N PRO A 120 36.90 13.00 3.10
CA PRO A 120 37.03 12.05 2.00
C PRO A 120 37.18 10.59 2.45
N ALA A 121 37.89 10.33 3.56
CA ALA A 121 38.08 8.98 4.08
C ALA A 121 36.75 8.40 4.58
N LYS A 122 35.96 9.21 5.29
CA LYS A 122 34.60 8.82 5.72
C LYS A 122 33.67 8.61 4.54
N THR A 123 33.77 9.45 3.50
CA THR A 123 33.00 9.29 2.26
C THR A 123 33.27 7.92 1.62
N ALA A 124 34.53 7.50 1.52
CA ALA A 124 34.91 6.20 0.97
C ALA A 124 34.34 5.03 1.80
N VAL A 125 34.45 5.10 3.14
CA VAL A 125 33.88 4.08 4.04
C VAL A 125 32.36 3.98 3.89
N ASN A 126 31.67 5.13 3.85
CA ASN A 126 30.22 5.17 3.69
C ASN A 126 29.76 4.63 2.34
N TYR A 127 30.52 4.90 1.27
CA TYR A 127 30.27 4.31 -0.05
C TYR A 127 30.39 2.78 -0.03
N GLY A 128 31.44 2.24 0.60
CA GLY A 128 31.60 0.80 0.76
C GLY A 128 30.43 0.17 1.53
N ARG A 129 30.03 0.79 2.66
CA ARG A 129 28.88 0.34 3.47
C ARG A 129 27.58 0.36 2.69
N LEU A 130 27.31 1.42 1.93
CA LEU A 130 26.11 1.54 1.13
C LEU A 130 26.04 0.44 0.06
N ASN A 131 27.13 0.21 -0.65
CA ASN A 131 27.19 -0.86 -1.64
C ASN A 131 27.04 -2.25 -1.02
N GLY A 132 27.64 -2.49 0.16
CA GLY A 132 27.43 -3.71 0.92
C GLY A 132 25.97 -3.91 1.31
N ALA A 133 25.31 -2.87 1.82
CA ALA A 133 23.89 -2.90 2.19
C ALA A 133 23.00 -3.16 0.96
N ILE A 134 23.27 -2.49 -0.16
CA ILE A 134 22.57 -2.72 -1.44
C ILE A 134 22.77 -4.17 -1.89
N GLY A 135 24.00 -4.69 -1.84
CA GLY A 135 24.33 -6.05 -2.23
C GLY A 135 23.63 -7.12 -1.39
N MET A 136 23.38 -6.86 -0.10
CA MET A 136 22.61 -7.77 0.76
C MET A 136 21.10 -7.65 0.52
N PHE A 137 20.60 -6.45 0.28
CA PHE A 137 19.16 -6.19 0.16
C PHE A 137 18.60 -6.55 -1.23
N TRP A 138 19.35 -6.26 -2.28
CA TRP A 138 18.89 -6.42 -3.66
C TRP A 138 18.49 -7.87 -4.02
N PRO A 139 19.25 -8.91 -3.63
CA PRO A 139 18.86 -10.30 -3.87
C PRO A 139 17.50 -10.65 -3.25
N LEU A 140 17.18 -10.08 -2.07
CA LEU A 140 15.88 -10.26 -1.47
C LEU A 140 14.81 -9.66 -2.37
N VAL A 141 14.98 -8.44 -2.88
CA VAL A 141 13.99 -7.84 -3.79
C VAL A 141 13.80 -8.68 -5.04
N GLU A 142 14.89 -9.17 -5.65
CA GLU A 142 14.86 -9.94 -6.88
C GLU A 142 14.23 -11.33 -6.71
N GLN A 143 14.51 -12.01 -5.59
CA GLN A 143 13.86 -13.28 -5.22
C GLN A 143 12.40 -13.09 -4.82
N ASN A 144 12.03 -11.88 -4.38
CA ASN A 144 10.73 -11.60 -3.84
C ASN A 144 9.74 -11.11 -4.90
N PHE A 145 10.19 -10.32 -5.85
CA PHE A 145 9.34 -9.59 -6.79
C PHE A 145 9.78 -9.83 -8.23
N LYS A 146 8.83 -9.73 -9.17
CA LYS A 146 9.17 -9.74 -10.61
C LYS A 146 9.66 -8.35 -11.01
N VAL A 147 10.98 -8.18 -11.13
CA VAL A 147 11.61 -6.94 -11.55
C VAL A 147 11.81 -6.95 -13.08
N LYS A 148 11.27 -5.96 -13.79
CA LYS A 148 11.44 -5.86 -15.25
C LYS A 148 12.71 -5.08 -15.61
N GLU A 149 12.83 -3.89 -15.05
CA GLU A 149 13.93 -2.98 -15.33
C GLU A 149 14.41 -2.38 -14.02
N TRP A 150 15.72 -2.49 -13.79
CA TRP A 150 16.34 -1.92 -12.62
C TRP A 150 17.71 -1.35 -12.94
N ARG A 151 18.09 -0.33 -12.18
CA ARG A 151 19.42 0.28 -12.23
C ARG A 151 19.71 0.87 -10.86
N ILE A 152 20.82 0.44 -10.29
CA ILE A 152 21.35 1.02 -9.06
C ILE A 152 22.71 1.60 -9.40
N ARG A 153 22.88 2.90 -9.19
CA ARG A 153 24.17 3.56 -9.29
C ARG A 153 24.49 4.22 -7.97
N THR A 154 25.66 3.90 -7.46
CA THR A 154 26.28 4.58 -6.35
C THR A 154 27.45 5.36 -6.92
N ASN A 155 27.51 6.65 -6.61
CA ASN A 155 28.62 7.51 -6.98
C ASN A 155 29.19 8.18 -5.73
N VAL A 156 30.42 8.64 -5.82
CA VAL A 156 31.09 9.35 -4.75
C VAL A 156 31.41 10.75 -5.23
N ASP A 157 31.03 11.73 -4.42
CA ASP A 157 31.44 13.11 -4.61
C ASP A 157 32.26 13.56 -3.40
N PHE A 158 33.49 13.96 -3.66
CA PHE A 158 34.42 14.47 -2.65
C PHE A 158 34.42 16.00 -2.56
N THR A 159 33.70 16.67 -3.47
CA THR A 159 33.66 18.13 -3.58
C THR A 159 32.44 18.73 -2.89
N THR A 160 31.36 17.97 -2.74
CA THR A 160 30.15 18.40 -2.02
C THR A 160 30.07 17.80 -0.62
N GLU A 161 29.53 18.56 0.33
CA GLU A 161 29.32 18.07 1.70
C GLU A 161 27.98 17.32 1.87
N HIS A 162 27.08 17.45 0.90
CA HIS A 162 25.71 16.97 1.01
C HIS A 162 25.44 15.78 0.09
N PRO A 163 25.04 14.61 0.62
CA PRO A 163 24.68 13.47 -0.21
C PRO A 163 23.40 13.78 -0.99
N THR A 164 23.34 13.32 -2.25
CA THR A 164 22.15 13.43 -3.08
C THR A 164 21.58 12.04 -3.37
N VAL A 165 20.25 11.94 -3.33
CA VAL A 165 19.54 10.69 -3.56
C VAL A 165 18.46 10.94 -4.58
N TYR A 166 18.49 10.15 -5.64
CA TYR A 166 17.44 10.06 -6.64
C TYR A 166 16.89 8.64 -6.65
N LEU A 167 15.58 8.51 -6.47
CA LEU A 167 14.90 7.23 -6.44
C LEU A 167 13.67 7.31 -7.34
N ARG A 168 13.53 6.39 -8.28
CA ARG A 168 12.33 6.19 -9.09
C ARG A 168 11.91 4.74 -9.01
N ALA A 169 10.71 4.47 -8.54
CA ALA A 169 10.17 3.12 -8.43
C ALA A 169 8.76 3.06 -9.02
N ALA A 170 8.48 2.02 -9.80
CA ALA A 170 7.17 1.74 -10.37
C ALA A 170 6.79 0.30 -10.05
N ALA A 171 5.63 0.10 -9.43
CA ALA A 171 5.10 -1.21 -9.10
C ALA A 171 3.65 -1.34 -9.59
N THR A 172 3.33 -2.43 -10.29
CA THR A 172 1.99 -2.72 -10.80
C THR A 172 1.47 -4.09 -10.33
N LEU A 173 0.15 -4.19 -10.32
CA LEU A 173 -0.65 -5.35 -9.91
C LEU A 173 -1.94 -5.36 -10.75
N THR A 174 -2.50 -6.52 -11.10
CA THR A 174 -3.78 -6.53 -11.83
C THR A 174 -4.96 -6.28 -10.89
N ILE A 175 -6.03 -5.68 -11.40
CA ILE A 175 -7.28 -5.48 -10.63
C ILE A 175 -7.81 -6.83 -10.13
N GLY A 176 -7.76 -7.86 -10.96
CA GLY A 176 -8.13 -9.23 -10.58
C GLY A 176 -7.35 -9.78 -9.41
N GLN A 177 -6.04 -9.51 -9.38
CA GLN A 177 -5.19 -9.91 -8.27
C GLN A 177 -5.56 -9.17 -6.97
N ILE A 178 -5.88 -7.88 -7.06
CA ILE A 178 -6.36 -7.08 -5.92
C ILE A 178 -7.68 -7.63 -5.40
N LEU A 179 -8.66 -7.86 -6.28
CA LEU A 179 -9.97 -8.39 -5.92
C LEU A 179 -9.85 -9.79 -5.29
N ALA A 180 -9.08 -10.69 -5.90
CA ALA A 180 -8.89 -12.04 -5.38
C ALA A 180 -8.20 -12.05 -4.01
N LEU A 181 -7.17 -11.21 -3.81
CA LEU A 181 -6.53 -11.04 -2.50
C LEU A 181 -7.50 -10.43 -1.50
N GLY A 182 -8.24 -9.40 -1.88
CA GLY A 182 -9.23 -8.72 -1.04
C GLY A 182 -10.32 -9.66 -0.54
N VAL A 183 -10.90 -10.47 -1.42
CA VAL A 183 -11.93 -11.47 -1.05
C VAL A 183 -11.36 -12.52 -0.10
N ARG A 184 -10.16 -13.05 -0.37
CA ARG A 184 -9.53 -14.06 0.48
C ARG A 184 -9.11 -13.53 1.85
N VAL A 185 -8.59 -12.31 1.92
CA VAL A 185 -8.24 -11.66 3.19
C VAL A 185 -9.53 -11.33 3.95
N ALA A 186 -10.54 -10.78 3.27
CA ALA A 186 -11.82 -10.49 3.89
C ALA A 186 -12.46 -11.75 4.49
N SER A 187 -12.45 -12.90 3.79
CA SER A 187 -13.02 -14.14 4.32
C SER A 187 -12.32 -14.66 5.58
N LYS A 188 -11.00 -14.40 5.74
CA LYS A 188 -10.24 -14.72 6.96
C LYS A 188 -10.43 -13.69 8.08
N VAL A 189 -10.53 -12.40 7.75
CA VAL A 189 -10.59 -11.30 8.73
C VAL A 189 -12.01 -11.06 9.27
N LEU A 190 -13.05 -11.19 8.43
CA LEU A 190 -14.46 -11.03 8.81
C LEU A 190 -14.87 -11.89 10.03
N PRO A 191 -14.54 -13.19 10.12
CA PRO A 191 -14.91 -14.00 11.28
C PRO A 191 -14.15 -13.58 12.56
N ILE A 192 -12.88 -13.20 12.46
CA ILE A 192 -12.06 -12.70 13.58
C ILE A 192 -12.69 -11.45 14.18
N LEU A 193 -13.04 -10.48 13.33
CA LEU A 193 -13.68 -9.23 13.76
C LEU A 193 -15.10 -9.45 14.32
N SER A 194 -15.81 -10.46 13.83
CA SER A 194 -17.17 -10.78 14.27
C SER A 194 -17.18 -11.49 15.64
N LYS A 195 -16.23 -12.39 15.90
CA LYS A 195 -16.04 -13.04 17.22
C LYS A 195 -15.78 -12.03 18.33
N GLN A 196 -14.94 -11.02 18.07
CA GLN A 196 -14.66 -9.95 19.03
C GLN A 196 -15.90 -9.12 19.38
N LYS A 197 -16.82 -8.92 18.41
CA LYS A 197 -18.07 -8.19 18.61
C LYS A 197 -19.13 -9.00 19.38
N SER A 198 -19.04 -10.32 19.33
CA SER A 198 -19.90 -11.25 20.09
C SER A 198 -19.40 -11.43 21.53
N GLY A 199 -18.08 -11.55 21.74
CA GLY A 199 -17.49 -11.66 23.07
C GLY A 199 -17.67 -10.41 23.94
N SER A 200 -17.81 -9.23 23.33
CA SER A 200 -18.17 -8.01 24.06
C SER A 200 -19.63 -7.95 24.51
N LYS A 201 -20.51 -8.75 23.89
CA LYS A 201 -21.96 -8.78 24.16
C LYS A 201 -22.27 -9.73 25.32
N SER A 202 -21.67 -10.93 25.34
CA SER A 202 -21.86 -11.91 26.42
C SER A 202 -21.35 -11.40 27.78
N ARG A 203 -20.24 -10.64 27.81
CA ARG A 203 -19.70 -10.07 29.06
C ARG A 203 -20.51 -8.89 29.61
N GLN A 204 -21.40 -8.29 28.80
CA GLN A 204 -22.32 -7.24 29.26
C GLN A 204 -23.60 -7.81 29.87
N GLU A 205 -24.01 -9.02 29.51
CA GLU A 205 -25.18 -9.68 30.10
C GLU A 205 -24.87 -10.21 31.50
N THR A 206 -23.69 -10.82 31.70
CA THR A 206 -23.26 -11.31 33.03
C THR A 206 -23.03 -10.20 34.06
N GLN A 207 -22.76 -8.96 33.63
CA GLN A 207 -22.65 -7.81 34.55
C GLN A 207 -23.99 -7.16 34.90
N LYS A 208 -25.07 -7.49 34.18
CA LYS A 208 -26.41 -6.97 34.48
C LYS A 208 -27.22 -7.90 35.38
N GLU A 209 -26.90 -9.20 35.43
CA GLU A 209 -27.51 -10.15 36.37
C GLU A 209 -26.88 -10.12 37.77
N ALA A 210 -25.81 -9.36 37.98
CA ALA A 210 -25.11 -9.24 39.26
C ALA A 210 -25.33 -7.89 39.98
N VAL A 211 -26.32 -7.10 39.57
CA VAL A 211 -26.73 -5.83 40.20
C VAL A 211 -28.18 -5.92 40.65
#